data_AF-F0M7M7-F1
#
_entry.id   AF-F0M7M7-F1
#
_cell.length_a   1.000
_cell.length_b   1.000
_cell.length_c   1.000
_cell.angle_alpha   90.00
_cell.angle_beta   90.00
_cell.angle_gamma   90.00
#
_symmetry.space_group_name_H-M   'P 1'
#
loop_
_entity.id
_entity.type
_entity.pdbx_description
1 polymer ?
#
loop_
_entity_poly.entity_id
_entity_poly.type
_entity_poly.pdbx_seq_one_letter_code
_entity_poly.pdbx_strand_id
1 'polypeptide(L)'
;MLIIRKPGAALFCETVAATGELLMGSQYGASVLFSGFVQGLGAEIVFAIFVYRKFNLPVSLLAGAAAGLFCGLNDSFAPWGWNIAYSGGDKLAYIIFTMISGAIIAGALSWLATRGLAKTGVLSSFASRKAATEPVFS
;
A
#
# COMPACT_ATOMS: atom_id res chain seq x y z
N MET A 1 -0.24 7.65 -2.15
CA MET A 1 0.02 8.75 -1.18
C MET A 1 1.25 9.61 -1.48
N LEU A 2 2.43 9.03 -1.76
CA LEU A 2 3.69 9.76 -1.85
C LEU A 2 3.74 10.88 -2.91
N ILE A 3 2.96 10.73 -4.00
CA ILE A 3 2.84 11.71 -5.09
C ILE A 3 1.78 12.79 -4.78
N ILE A 4 0.52 12.38 -4.61
CA ILE A 4 -0.62 13.28 -4.47
C ILE A 4 -0.63 14.02 -3.13
N ARG A 5 -0.21 13.35 -2.04
CA ARG A 5 -0.12 13.89 -0.67
C ARG A 5 -1.42 14.54 -0.15
N LYS A 6 -2.58 13.92 -0.44
CA LYS A 6 -3.91 14.35 0.05
C LYS A 6 -4.64 13.19 0.73
N PRO A 7 -5.48 13.45 1.75
CA PRO A 7 -6.32 12.43 2.37
C PRO A 7 -7.16 11.67 1.33
N GLY A 8 -7.26 10.36 1.49
CA GLY A 8 -7.97 9.44 0.60
C GLY A 8 -7.19 9.00 -0.63
N ALA A 9 -6.00 9.55 -0.89
CA ALA A 9 -5.24 9.21 -2.08
C ALA A 9 -4.64 7.78 -2.08
N ALA A 10 -4.35 7.14 -0.94
CA ALA A 10 -3.93 5.74 -0.95
C ALA A 10 -5.13 4.85 -1.26
N LEU A 11 -6.22 5.04 -0.52
CA LEU A 11 -7.44 4.26 -0.70
C LEU A 11 -8.00 4.35 -2.13
N PHE A 12 -8.02 5.56 -2.71
CA PHE A 12 -8.48 5.77 -4.08
C PHE A 12 -7.59 5.06 -5.09
N CYS A 13 -6.26 5.23 -5.01
CA CYS A 13 -5.35 4.59 -5.96
C CYS A 13 -5.44 3.07 -5.92
N GLU A 14 -5.54 2.47 -4.73
CA GLU A 14 -5.71 1.02 -4.60
C GLU A 14 -7.05 0.53 -5.14
N THR A 15 -8.15 1.25 -4.88
CA THR A 15 -9.46 0.89 -5.43
C THR A 15 -9.47 0.96 -6.95
N VAL A 16 -8.82 1.97 -7.54
CA VAL A 16 -8.65 2.10 -8.99
C VAL A 16 -7.79 0.96 -9.53
N ALA A 17 -6.68 0.60 -8.86
CA ALA A 17 -5.83 -0.51 -9.24
C ALA A 17 -6.59 -1.85 -9.23
N ALA A 18 -7.33 -2.13 -8.15
CA ALA A 18 -8.16 -3.33 -8.03
C ALA A 18 -9.29 -3.38 -9.07
N THR A 19 -9.87 -2.23 -9.42
CA THR A 19 -10.84 -2.15 -10.51
C THR A 19 -10.19 -2.51 -11.85
N GLY A 20 -8.98 -2.01 -12.10
CA GLY A 20 -8.18 -2.40 -13.28
C GLY A 20 -7.93 -3.91 -13.32
N GLU A 21 -7.53 -4.51 -12.19
CA GLU A 21 -7.30 -5.96 -12.09
C GLU A 21 -8.58 -6.76 -12.38
N LEU A 22 -9.72 -6.33 -11.84
CA LEU A 22 -11.01 -6.95 -12.12
C LEU A 22 -11.34 -6.93 -13.61
N LEU A 23 -11.18 -5.77 -14.26
CA LEU A 23 -11.46 -5.59 -15.69
C LEU A 23 -10.51 -6.40 -16.60
N MET A 24 -9.27 -6.64 -16.15
CA MET A 24 -8.29 -7.49 -16.85
C MET A 24 -8.56 -8.99 -16.67
N GLY A 25 -9.61 -9.38 -15.93
CA GLY A 25 -10.01 -10.76 -15.74
C GLY A 25 -9.38 -11.41 -14.51
N SER A 26 -9.48 -10.77 -13.34
CA SER A 26 -8.96 -11.34 -12.08
C SER A 26 -9.56 -12.72 -11.78
N GLN A 27 -8.69 -13.67 -11.45
CA GLN A 27 -9.07 -15.02 -11.01
C GLN A 27 -9.91 -15.02 -9.72
N TYR A 28 -9.78 -13.96 -8.91
CA TYR A 28 -10.51 -13.78 -7.65
C TYR A 28 -11.89 -13.13 -7.84
N GLY A 29 -12.25 -12.79 -9.09
CA GLY A 29 -13.50 -12.10 -9.42
C GLY A 29 -13.65 -10.79 -8.64
N ALA A 30 -14.87 -10.44 -8.26
CA ALA A 30 -15.16 -9.18 -7.57
C ALA A 30 -14.53 -9.06 -6.16
N SER A 31 -14.03 -10.15 -5.57
CA SER A 31 -13.40 -10.11 -4.24
C SER A 31 -12.11 -9.29 -4.22
N VAL A 32 -11.45 -9.12 -5.38
CA VAL A 32 -10.27 -8.25 -5.53
C VAL A 32 -10.57 -6.79 -5.15
N LEU A 33 -11.78 -6.31 -5.41
CA LEU A 33 -12.18 -4.94 -5.04
C LEU A 33 -12.19 -4.76 -3.53
N PHE A 34 -12.70 -5.75 -2.80
CA PHE A 34 -12.68 -5.75 -1.35
C PHE A 34 -11.26 -5.85 -0.81
N SER A 35 -10.42 -6.72 -1.38
CA SER A 35 -9.02 -6.84 -0.98
C SER A 35 -8.26 -5.53 -1.20
N GLY A 36 -8.35 -4.92 -2.39
CA GLY A 36 -7.72 -3.63 -2.69
C GLY A 36 -8.21 -2.50 -1.80
N PHE A 37 -9.52 -2.45 -1.51
CA PHE A 37 -10.07 -1.46 -0.57
C PHE A 37 -9.47 -1.61 0.84
N VAL A 38 -9.42 -2.84 1.36
CA VAL A 38 -8.91 -3.15 2.70
C VAL A 38 -7.40 -2.87 2.80
N GLN A 39 -6.63 -3.19 1.76
CA GLN A 39 -5.21 -2.87 1.65
C GLN A 39 -4.96 -1.36 1.59
N GLY A 40 -5.72 -0.65 0.75
CA GLY A 40 -5.67 0.80 0.63
C GLY A 40 -6.01 1.50 1.93
N LEU A 41 -6.98 0.97 2.69
CA LEU A 41 -7.32 1.46 4.01
C LEU A 41 -6.16 1.29 5.00
N GLY A 42 -5.49 0.13 4.97
CA GLY A 42 -4.30 -0.13 5.79
C GLY A 42 -3.20 0.91 5.57
N ALA A 43 -2.88 1.22 4.31
CA ALA A 43 -1.92 2.26 3.97
C ALA A 43 -2.40 3.66 4.38
N GLU A 44 -3.67 3.99 4.12
CA GLU A 44 -4.28 5.29 4.42
C GLU A 44 -4.25 5.61 5.92
N ILE A 45 -4.54 4.63 6.78
CA ILE A 45 -4.51 4.78 8.24
C ILE A 45 -3.14 5.24 8.73
N VAL A 46 -2.05 4.69 8.17
CA VAL A 46 -0.70 5.10 8.57
C VAL A 46 -0.47 6.57 8.23
N PHE A 47 -0.81 7.01 7.01
CA PHE A 47 -0.68 8.42 6.65
C PHE A 47 -1.61 9.33 7.48
N ALA A 48 -2.79 8.85 7.87
CA ALA A 48 -3.71 9.55 8.75
C ALA A 48 -3.14 9.74 10.17
N ILE A 49 -2.46 8.73 10.73
CA ILE A 49 -1.75 8.83 12.03
C ILE A 49 -0.70 9.95 12.00
N PHE A 50 0.00 10.10 10.87
CA PHE A 50 0.95 11.21 10.66
C PHE A 50 0.31 12.50 10.13
N VAL A 51 -1.02 12.61 10.19
CA VAL A 51 -1.82 13.78 9.79
C VAL A 51 -1.50 14.24 8.37
N TYR A 52 -1.12 13.32 7.49
CA TYR A 52 -0.72 13.60 6.10
C TYR A 52 0.42 14.63 5.99
N ARG A 53 1.29 14.72 7.00
CA ARG A 53 2.42 15.66 7.01
C ARG A 53 3.76 15.02 6.68
N LYS A 54 3.90 13.71 6.90
CA LYS A 54 5.16 12.98 6.69
C LYS A 54 5.02 11.97 5.54
N PHE A 55 5.92 12.05 4.58
CA PHE A 55 6.00 11.17 3.40
C PHE A 55 7.42 10.62 3.20
N ASN A 56 8.14 10.45 4.31
CA ASN A 56 9.52 9.97 4.35
C ASN A 56 9.57 8.43 4.31
N LEU A 57 10.79 7.87 4.27
CA LEU A 57 10.98 6.42 4.12
C LEU A 57 10.32 5.62 5.26
N PRO A 58 10.52 5.95 6.56
CA PRO A 58 9.88 5.23 7.65
C PRO A 58 8.35 5.18 7.54
N VAL A 59 7.71 6.30 7.21
CA VAL A 59 6.24 6.34 7.07
C VAL A 59 5.79 5.51 5.86
N SER A 60 6.55 5.54 4.76
CA SER A 60 6.27 4.71 3.58
C SER A 60 6.39 3.21 3.90
N LEU A 61 7.43 2.82 4.63
CA LEU A 61 7.64 1.43 5.09
C LEU A 61 6.50 0.98 5.99
N LEU A 62 6.10 1.81 6.97
CA LEU A 62 4.97 1.52 7.85
C LEU A 62 3.65 1.41 7.08
N ALA A 63 3.42 2.27 6.09
CA ALA A 63 2.21 2.22 5.27
C ALA A 63 2.17 0.96 4.41
N GLY A 64 3.30 0.56 3.83
CA GLY A 64 3.43 -0.71 3.11
C GLY A 64 3.24 -1.92 4.03
N ALA A 65 3.82 -1.89 5.23
CA ALA A 65 3.64 -2.94 6.23
C ALA A 65 2.18 -3.07 6.67
N ALA A 66 1.49 -1.94 6.86
CA ALA A 66 0.07 -1.92 7.20
C ALA A 66 -0.78 -2.45 6.04
N ALA A 67 -0.53 -2.04 4.80
CA ALA A 67 -1.21 -2.64 3.64
C ALA A 67 -1.01 -4.17 3.59
N GLY A 68 0.22 -4.64 3.84
CA GLY A 68 0.54 -6.06 3.94
C GLY A 68 -0.16 -6.78 5.09
N LEU A 69 -0.29 -6.17 6.28
CA LEU A 69 -1.06 -6.70 7.40
C LEU A 69 -2.54 -6.87 7.01
N PHE A 70 -3.13 -5.83 6.43
CA PHE A 70 -4.53 -5.85 6.02
C PHE A 70 -4.79 -6.86 4.89
N CYS A 71 -3.84 -7.03 3.97
CA CYS A 71 -3.81 -8.11 2.98
C CYS A 71 -3.81 -9.49 3.66
N GLY A 72 -2.84 -9.74 4.54
CA GLY A 72 -2.72 -11.01 5.25
C GLY A 72 -3.94 -11.37 6.09
N LEU A 73 -4.56 -10.37 6.73
CA LEU A 73 -5.81 -10.54 7.47
C LEU A 73 -6.99 -10.84 6.55
N ASN A 74 -7.10 -10.15 5.40
CA ASN A 74 -8.15 -10.42 4.42
C ASN A 74 -8.04 -11.86 3.91
N ASP A 75 -6.85 -12.29 3.51
CA ASP A 75 -6.61 -13.61 2.93
C ASP A 75 -6.79 -14.75 3.95
N SER A 76 -6.54 -14.50 5.24
CA SER A 76 -6.59 -15.52 6.30
C SER A 76 -7.95 -15.67 6.98
N PHE A 77 -8.79 -14.63 6.93
CA PHE A 77 -10.04 -14.57 7.72
C PHE A 77 -11.29 -14.16 6.94
N ALA A 78 -11.17 -13.51 5.79
CA ALA A 78 -12.36 -13.19 4.99
C ALA A 78 -12.96 -14.46 4.38
N PRO A 79 -14.28 -14.55 4.15
CA PRO A 79 -14.93 -15.75 3.58
C PRO A 79 -14.42 -16.19 2.20
N TRP A 80 -13.81 -15.27 1.45
CA TRP A 80 -13.19 -15.50 0.13
C TRP A 80 -11.66 -15.64 0.21
N GLY A 81 -11.09 -15.53 1.41
CA GLY A 81 -9.67 -15.70 1.64
C GLY A 81 -9.22 -17.12 1.32
N TRP A 82 -8.08 -17.27 0.66
CA TRP A 82 -7.57 -18.58 0.28
C TRP A 82 -6.90 -19.32 1.44
N ASN A 83 -6.49 -18.60 2.51
CA ASN A 83 -5.82 -19.16 3.69
C ASN A 83 -6.78 -19.51 4.85
N ILE A 84 -8.10 -19.52 4.65
CA ILE A 84 -9.06 -19.74 5.75
C ILE A 84 -8.86 -21.10 6.45
N ALA A 85 -8.57 -22.15 5.67
CA ALA A 85 -8.42 -23.51 6.17
C ALA A 85 -7.06 -23.79 6.85
N TYR A 86 -6.14 -22.82 6.82
CA TYR A 86 -4.79 -23.01 7.34
C TYR A 86 -4.79 -23.06 8.87
N SER A 87 -3.79 -23.73 9.43
CA SER A 87 -3.57 -23.73 10.87
C SER A 87 -3.25 -22.32 11.36
N GLY A 88 -3.50 -22.04 12.64
CA GLY A 88 -3.23 -20.71 13.21
C GLY A 88 -1.76 -20.28 13.07
N GLY A 89 -0.82 -21.22 13.14
CA GLY A 89 0.60 -20.96 12.95
C GLY A 89 0.93 -20.53 11.52
N ASP A 90 0.37 -21.21 10.53
CA ASP A 90 0.61 -20.90 9.11
C ASP A 90 0.00 -19.54 8.72
N LYS A 91 -1.19 -19.22 9.24
CA LYS A 91 -1.82 -17.90 9.08
C LYS A 91 -0.93 -16.80 9.64
N LEU A 92 -0.39 -16.99 10.84
CA LEU A 92 0.49 -16.02 11.48
C LEU A 92 1.77 -15.81 10.65
N ALA A 93 2.39 -16.90 10.19
CA ALA A 93 3.56 -16.83 9.32
C ALA A 93 3.25 -16.06 8.03
N TYR A 94 2.12 -16.38 7.37
CA TYR A 94 1.68 -15.70 6.17
C TYR A 94 1.48 -14.19 6.37
N ILE A 95 0.82 -13.79 7.46
CA ILE A 95 0.62 -12.37 7.81
C ILE A 95 1.96 -11.67 8.02
N ILE A 96 2.91 -12.30 8.70
CA ILE A 96 4.25 -11.72 8.92
C ILE A 96 4.98 -11.54 7.58
N PHE A 97 4.96 -12.55 6.71
CA PHE A 97 5.63 -12.46 5.41
C PHE A 97 4.98 -11.40 4.50
N THR A 98 3.65 -11.30 4.48
CA THR A 98 2.95 -10.26 3.71
C THR A 98 3.22 -8.86 4.27
N MET A 99 3.32 -8.68 5.59
CA MET A 99 3.76 -7.42 6.20
C MET A 99 5.19 -7.03 5.78
N ILE A 100 6.14 -7.97 5.85
CA ILE A 100 7.53 -7.71 5.46
C ILE A 100 7.61 -7.38 3.96
N SER A 101 6.93 -8.16 3.12
CA SER A 101 6.84 -7.92 1.68
C SER A 101 6.21 -6.57 1.36
N GLY A 102 5.09 -6.23 2.02
CA GLY A 102 4.43 -4.94 1.89
C GLY A 102 5.33 -3.77 2.28
N ALA A 103 6.08 -3.89 3.37
CA ALA A 103 7.05 -2.87 3.77
C ALA A 103 8.11 -2.64 2.69
N ILE A 104 8.69 -3.71 2.14
CA ILE A 104 9.78 -3.63 1.17
C ILE A 104 9.27 -3.19 -0.21
N ILE A 105 8.26 -3.87 -0.75
CA ILE A 105 7.75 -3.63 -2.10
C ILE A 105 6.81 -2.44 -2.10
N ALA A 106 5.69 -2.49 -1.39
CA ALA A 106 4.73 -1.39 -1.41
C ALA A 106 5.29 -0.13 -0.72
N GLY A 107 6.13 -0.27 0.31
CA GLY A 107 6.72 0.86 1.04
C GLY A 107 8.01 1.41 0.43
N ALA A 108 9.10 0.63 0.42
CA ALA A 108 10.41 1.13 -0.01
C ALA A 108 10.51 1.31 -1.54
N LEU A 109 10.04 0.35 -2.34
CA LEU A 109 10.14 0.47 -3.80
C LEU A 109 9.29 1.63 -4.32
N SER A 110 8.06 1.81 -3.82
CA SER A 110 7.22 2.95 -4.23
C SER A 110 7.83 4.30 -3.85
N TRP A 111 8.52 4.36 -2.71
CA TRP A 111 9.26 5.55 -2.28
C TRP A 111 10.46 5.84 -3.20
N LEU A 112 11.25 4.83 -3.53
CA LEU A 112 12.35 4.96 -4.49
C LEU A 112 11.84 5.37 -5.88
N ALA A 113 10.77 4.75 -6.35
CA ALA A 113 10.13 5.08 -7.62
C ALA A 113 9.65 6.53 -7.64
N THR A 114 9.02 7.02 -6.56
CA THR A 114 8.58 8.42 -6.44
C THR A 114 9.77 9.38 -6.54
N ARG A 115 10.91 9.06 -5.91
CA ARG A 115 12.13 9.88 -6.02
C ARG A 115 12.74 9.83 -7.43
N GLY A 116 12.71 8.67 -8.07
CA GLY A 116 13.14 8.50 -9.46
C GLY A 116 12.30 9.35 -10.42
N LEU A 117 10.98 9.30 -10.29
CA LEU A 117 10.05 10.14 -11.04
C LEU A 117 10.25 11.64 -10.74
N ALA A 118 10.54 12.01 -9.50
CA ALA A 118 10.84 13.42 -9.19
C ALA A 118 12.11 13.93 -9.91
N LYS A 119 13.12 13.07 -10.12
CA LYS A 119 14.35 13.45 -10.86
C LYS A 119 14.11 13.70 -12.35
N THR A 120 13.08 13.08 -12.95
CA THR A 120 12.76 13.30 -14.37
C THR A 120 11.96 14.59 -14.61
N GLY A 121 11.47 15.24 -13.55
CA GLY A 121 10.64 16.44 -13.66
C GLY A 121 9.16 16.17 -13.95
N VAL A 122 8.75 14.91 -14.17
CA VAL A 122 7.34 14.55 -14.44
C VAL A 122 6.42 14.89 -13.26
N LEU A 123 6.97 14.97 -12.05
CA LEU A 123 6.22 15.33 -10.85
C LEU A 123 6.17 16.84 -10.57
N SER A 124 6.59 17.71 -11.50
CA SER A 124 6.69 19.17 -11.32
C SER A 124 5.38 19.84 -10.89
N SER A 125 4.24 19.31 -11.35
CA SER A 125 2.89 19.81 -11.02
C SER A 125 2.32 19.24 -9.72
N PHE A 126 3.00 18.28 -9.08
CA PHE A 126 2.53 17.60 -7.88
C PHE A 126 3.21 18.13 -6.60
N ALA A 127 2.59 17.87 -5.45
CA ALA A 127 3.15 18.20 -4.14
C ALA A 127 4.52 17.52 -3.89
N SER A 128 4.74 16.37 -4.53
CA SER A 128 5.98 15.59 -4.48
C SER A 128 7.09 16.07 -5.43
N ARG A 129 6.98 17.25 -6.05
CA ARG A 129 7.99 17.77 -7.01
C ARG A 129 9.43 17.79 -6.49
N LYS A 130 9.62 17.91 -5.16
CA LYS A 130 10.93 17.92 -4.49
C LYS A 130 11.31 16.59 -3.86
N ALA A 131 10.54 15.51 -4.05
CA ALA A 131 10.78 14.22 -3.40
C ALA A 131 12.20 13.68 -3.61
N ALA A 132 12.83 13.98 -4.76
CA ALA A 132 14.21 13.60 -5.05
C ALA A 132 15.23 14.13 -4.02
N THR A 133 14.99 15.30 -3.43
CA THR A 133 15.92 15.98 -2.50
C THR A 133 15.42 16.00 -1.06
N GLU A 134 14.22 15.49 -0.79
CA GLU A 134 13.68 15.42 0.56
C GLU A 134 14.51 14.50 1.48
N PRO A 135 14.62 14.81 2.78
CA PRO A 135 15.35 13.98 3.73
C PRO A 135 14.71 12.59 3.81
N VAL A 136 15.56 11.58 4.03
CA VAL A 136 15.11 10.17 4.07
C VAL A 136 14.32 9.86 5.35
N PHE A 137 14.72 10.46 6.47
CA PHE A 137 14.21 10.12 7.81
C PHE A 137 13.45 11.25 8.52
N SER A 138 13.43 12.47 7.97
CA SER A 138 12.84 13.65 8.62
C SER A 138 11.46 13.97 8.06
#